data_AF-A0A933VB17-F1
#
_entry.id   AF-A0A933VB17-F1
#
_cell.length_a   1.000
_cell.length_b   1.000
_cell.length_c   1.000
_cell.angle_alpha   90.00
_cell.angle_beta   90.00
_cell.angle_gamma   90.00
#
_symmetry.space_group_name_H-M   'P 1'
#
loop_
_entity.id
_entity.type
_entity.pdbx_description
1 polymer ?
#
loop_
_entity_poly.entity_id
_entity_poly.type
_entity_poly.pdbx_seq_one_letter_code
_entity_poly.pdbx_strand_id
1 'polypeptide(L)'
;MTRNFYTTEHIEKKVFWALVFFAMMFIALYIYFVASATFAIVERQQIEKGIIATNGSLSGIESKYLALSNQMTPDFIRSLGYIEILAPHFVSRTGLALSSH
;
A
#
# COMPACT_ATOMS: atom_id res chain seq x y z
N MET A 1 7.09 -2.45 -72.56
CA MET A 1 7.55 -2.09 -71.20
C MET A 1 6.34 -2.18 -70.27
N THR A 2 5.92 -3.38 -69.87
CA THR A 2 4.64 -3.66 -69.18
C THR A 2 4.82 -4.77 -68.13
N ARG A 3 5.76 -4.58 -67.21
CA ARG A 3 5.99 -5.53 -66.12
C ARG A 3 6.26 -4.75 -64.85
N ASN A 4 5.20 -4.31 -64.16
CA ASN A 4 5.25 -3.85 -62.75
C ASN A 4 3.87 -3.61 -62.10
N PHE A 5 2.74 -3.67 -62.83
CA PHE A 5 1.42 -3.39 -62.24
C PHE A 5 0.88 -4.51 -61.30
N TYR A 6 1.36 -5.74 -61.44
CA TYR A 6 0.90 -6.87 -60.60
C TYR A 6 1.46 -6.83 -59.18
N THR A 7 2.64 -6.22 -58.97
CA THR A 7 3.30 -6.18 -57.67
C THR A 7 2.72 -5.10 -56.76
N THR A 8 2.22 -3.99 -57.30
CA THR A 8 1.64 -2.88 -56.51
C THR A 8 0.34 -3.31 -55.81
N GLU A 9 -0.54 -4.03 -56.50
CA GLU A 9 -1.83 -4.47 -55.95
C GLU A 9 -1.67 -5.42 -54.75
N HIS A 10 -0.61 -6.25 -54.75
CA HIS A 10 -0.31 -7.17 -53.64
C HIS A 10 0.34 -6.46 -52.45
N ILE A 11 1.13 -5.42 -52.71
CA ILE A 11 1.74 -4.60 -51.65
C ILE A 11 0.65 -3.79 -50.94
N GLU A 12 -0.28 -3.19 -51.68
CA GLU A 12 -1.40 -2.43 -51.12
C GLU A 12 -2.26 -3.28 -50.17
N LYS A 13 -2.62 -4.50 -50.58
CA LYS A 13 -3.38 -5.43 -49.73
C LYS A 13 -2.62 -5.83 -48.46
N LYS A 14 -1.31 -6.07 -48.55
CA LYS A 14 -0.47 -6.37 -47.37
C LYS A 14 -0.39 -5.19 -46.41
N VAL A 15 -0.21 -3.97 -46.93
CA VAL A 15 -0.15 -2.75 -46.11
C VAL A 15 -1.50 -2.50 -45.43
N PHE A 16 -2.61 -2.69 -46.15
CA PHE A 16 -3.94 -2.57 -45.56
C PHE A 16 -4.16 -3.56 -44.42
N TRP A 17 -3.81 -4.83 -44.62
CA TRP A 17 -3.96 -5.85 -43.58
C TRP A 17 -3.04 -5.62 -42.38
N ALA A 18 -1.82 -5.12 -42.61
CA ALA A 18 -0.92 -4.70 -41.54
C ALA A 18 -1.53 -3.54 -40.74
N LEU A 19 -2.13 -2.54 -41.40
CA LEU A 19 -2.79 -1.42 -40.73
C LEU A 19 -3.96 -1.90 -39.86
N VAL A 20 -4.79 -2.81 -40.38
CA VAL A 20 -5.91 -3.41 -39.63
C VAL A 20 -5.40 -4.17 -38.41
N PHE A 21 -4.33 -4.95 -38.57
CA PHE A 21 -3.71 -5.67 -37.46
C PHE A 21 -3.20 -4.70 -36.39
N PHE A 22 -2.48 -3.65 -36.78
CA PHE A 22 -2.00 -2.63 -35.84
C PHE A 22 -3.17 -1.93 -35.14
N ALA A 23 -4.21 -1.55 -35.86
CA ALA A 23 -5.40 -0.93 -35.28
C ALA A 23 -6.05 -1.84 -34.23
N MET A 24 -6.23 -3.12 -34.55
CA MET A 24 -6.77 -4.11 -33.60
C MET A 24 -5.85 -4.28 -32.38
N MET A 25 -4.54 -4.34 -32.60
CA MET A 25 -3.55 -4.42 -31.52
C MET A 25 -3.61 -3.20 -30.60
N PHE A 26 -3.74 -1.99 -31.15
CA PHE A 26 -3.91 -0.77 -30.35
C PHE A 26 -5.21 -0.78 -29.54
N ILE A 27 -6.31 -1.27 -30.12
CA ILE A 27 -7.59 -1.41 -29.39
C ILE A 27 -7.43 -2.40 -28.23
N ALA A 28 -6.80 -3.56 -28.45
CA ALA A 28 -6.57 -4.55 -27.42
C ALA A 28 -5.67 -4.00 -26.29
N LEU A 29 -4.59 -3.29 -26.64
CA LEU A 29 -3.72 -2.62 -25.67
C LEU A 29 -4.45 -1.55 -24.88
N TYR A 30 -5.31 -0.77 -25.53
CA TYR A 30 -6.12 0.25 -24.86
C TYR A 30 -7.03 -0.39 -23.79
N ILE A 31 -7.77 -1.43 -24.15
CA ILE A 31 -8.65 -2.16 -23.21
C ILE A 31 -7.82 -2.74 -22.05
N TYR A 32 -6.68 -3.37 -22.35
CA TYR A 32 -5.79 -3.92 -21.33
C TYR A 32 -5.27 -2.85 -20.37
N PHE A 33 -4.79 -1.71 -20.88
CA PHE A 33 -4.28 -0.63 -20.05
C PHE A 33 -5.37 0.02 -19.20
N VAL A 34 -6.57 0.23 -19.75
CA VAL A 34 -7.70 0.78 -18.98
C VAL A 34 -8.11 -0.18 -17.87
N ALA A 35 -8.21 -1.48 -18.16
CA ALA A 35 -8.52 -2.49 -17.15
C ALA A 35 -7.44 -2.53 -16.06
N SER A 36 -6.17 -2.61 -16.44
CA SER A 36 -5.02 -2.62 -15.52
C SER A 36 -4.98 -1.37 -14.63
N ALA A 37 -5.15 -0.18 -15.21
CA ALA A 37 -5.22 1.06 -14.46
C ALA A 37 -6.39 1.07 -13.47
N THR A 38 -7.56 0.56 -13.89
CA THR A 38 -8.74 0.45 -13.00
C THR A 38 -8.48 -0.49 -11.83
N PHE A 39 -7.92 -1.68 -12.08
CA PHE A 39 -7.58 -2.62 -11.02
C PHE A 39 -6.51 -2.08 -10.06
N ALA A 40 -5.46 -1.45 -10.58
CA ALA A 40 -4.42 -0.83 -9.76
C ALA A 40 -4.96 0.28 -8.85
N ILE A 41 -5.91 1.09 -9.35
CA ILE A 41 -6.58 2.12 -8.54
C ILE A 41 -7.47 1.48 -7.47
N VAL A 42 -8.24 0.45 -7.81
CA VAL A 42 -9.14 -0.23 -6.86
C VAL A 42 -8.34 -0.92 -5.74
N GLU A 43 -7.25 -1.62 -6.06
CA GLU A 43 -6.39 -2.27 -5.08
C GLU A 43 -5.75 -1.24 -4.15
N ARG A 44 -5.23 -0.14 -4.70
CA ARG A 44 -4.68 0.96 -3.91
C ARG A 44 -5.73 1.57 -2.98
N GLN A 45 -6.96 1.78 -3.46
CA GLN A 45 -8.06 2.28 -2.62
C GLN A 45 -8.42 1.32 -1.48
N GLN A 46 -8.34 0.01 -1.68
CA GLN A 46 -8.59 -0.97 -0.61
C GLN A 46 -7.49 -0.91 0.45
N ILE A 47 -6.23 -0.76 0.04
CA ILE A 47 -5.09 -0.58 0.95
C ILE A 47 -5.24 0.71 1.76
N GLU A 48 -5.58 1.83 1.10
CA GLU A 48 -5.81 3.12 1.77
C GLU A 48 -6.97 3.04 2.79
N LYS A 49 -8.08 2.36 2.44
CA LYS A 49 -9.19 2.13 3.38
C LYS A 49 -8.76 1.27 4.58
N GLY A 50 -7.94 0.23 4.35
CA GLY A 50 -7.38 -0.60 5.42
C GLY A 50 -6.46 0.17 6.37
N ILE A 51 -5.63 1.08 5.82
CA ILE A 51 -4.79 1.98 6.60
C ILE A 51 -5.64 2.93 7.46
N ILE A 52 -6.71 3.52 6.89
CA ILE A 52 -7.62 4.41 7.62
C ILE A 52 -8.33 3.67 8.76
N ALA A 53 -8.82 2.45 8.52
CA ALA A 53 -9.48 1.64 9.54
C ALA A 53 -8.53 1.24 10.69
N THR A 54 -7.29 0.90 10.35
CA THR A 54 -6.25 0.54 11.33
C THR A 54 -5.84 1.76 12.17
N ASN A 55 -5.63 2.92 11.53
CA ASN A 55 -5.35 4.18 12.24
C ASN A 55 -6.50 4.63 13.12
N GLY A 56 -7.76 4.48 12.67
CA GLY A 56 -8.93 4.76 13.50
C GLY A 56 -8.99 3.88 14.75
N SER A 57 -8.66 2.60 14.62
CA SER A 57 -8.58 1.68 15.75
C SER A 57 -7.43 2.04 16.70
N LEU A 58 -6.26 2.40 16.17
CA LEU A 58 -5.11 2.86 16.94
C LEU A 58 -5.43 4.14 17.73
N SER A 59 -6.02 5.14 17.07
CA SER A 59 -6.43 6.40 17.70
C SER A 59 -7.46 6.17 18.82
N GLY A 60 -8.39 5.22 18.63
CA GLY A 60 -9.32 4.82 19.69
C GLY A 60 -8.63 4.18 20.90
N ILE A 61 -7.59 3.38 20.68
CA ILE A 61 -6.78 2.78 21.75
C ILE A 61 -5.93 3.84 22.45
N GLU A 62 -5.28 4.73 21.70
CA GLU A 62 -4.50 5.85 22.24
C GLU A 62 -5.36 6.78 23.09
N SER A 63 -6.57 7.10 22.63
CA SER A 63 -7.53 7.89 23.41
C SER A 63 -7.90 7.21 24.72
N LYS A 64 -8.15 5.89 24.71
CA LYS A 64 -8.41 5.10 25.93
C LYS A 64 -7.20 5.06 26.86
N TYR A 65 -6.00 4.89 26.32
CA TYR A 65 -4.76 4.89 27.09
C TYR A 65 -4.51 6.26 27.73
N LEU A 66 -4.69 7.35 26.98
CA LEU A 66 -4.59 8.72 27.51
C LEU A 66 -5.64 8.99 28.58
N ALA A 67 -6.88 8.53 28.39
CA ALA A 67 -7.93 8.67 29.40
C ALA A 67 -7.62 7.89 30.69
N LEU A 68 -7.01 6.71 30.58
CA LEU A 68 -6.57 5.91 31.72
C LEU A 68 -5.32 6.52 32.41
N SER A 69 -4.36 7.01 31.63
CA SER A 69 -3.16 7.68 32.13
C SER A 69 -3.49 9.00 32.83
N ASN A 70 -4.45 9.77 32.33
CA ASN A 70 -4.89 11.00 32.97
C ASN A 70 -5.64 10.74 34.30
N GLN A 71 -6.24 9.57 34.46
CA GLN A 71 -6.82 9.12 35.73
C GLN A 71 -5.77 8.62 36.73
N MET A 72 -4.58 8.24 36.28
CA MET A 72 -3.43 7.95 37.15
C MET A 72 -2.78 9.24 37.64
N THR A 73 -3.51 10.02 38.42
CA THR A 73 -2.98 11.18 39.15
C THR A 73 -2.29 10.69 40.43
N PRO A 74 -1.22 11.35 40.94
CA PRO A 74 -0.53 10.95 42.17
C PRO A 74 -1.46 10.80 43.37
N ASP A 75 -2.49 11.66 43.43
CA ASP A 75 -3.54 11.61 44.45
C ASP A 75 -4.43 10.37 44.33
N PHE A 76 -4.72 9.91 43.11
CA PHE A 76 -5.46 8.66 42.86
C PHE A 76 -4.63 7.43 43.26
N ILE A 77 -3.34 7.42 42.94
CA ILE A 77 -2.41 6.34 43.31
C ILE A 77 -2.22 6.27 44.84
N ARG A 78 -2.12 7.42 45.52
CA ARG A 78 -2.13 7.49 47.00
C ARG A 78 -3.45 7.01 47.60
N SER A 79 -4.59 7.30 46.96
CA SER A 79 -5.91 6.85 47.42
C SER A 79 -6.09 5.33 47.34
N LEU A 80 -5.37 4.66 46.43
CA LEU A 80 -5.31 3.21 46.30
C LEU A 80 -4.31 2.53 47.27
N GLY A 81 -3.64 3.30 48.13
CA GLY A 81 -2.69 2.79 49.13
C GLY A 81 -1.28 2.53 48.59
N TYR A 82 -0.99 2.94 47.35
CA TYR A 82 0.36 2.84 46.79
C TYR A 82 1.24 3.98 47.32
N ILE A 83 2.46 3.61 47.71
CA ILE A 83 3.48 4.51 48.25
C ILE A 83 4.41 4.89 47.09
N GLU A 84 4.69 6.18 46.91
CA GLU A 84 5.61 6.65 45.87
C GLU A 84 7.00 6.03 46.06
N ILE A 85 7.47 5.29 45.06
CA ILE A 85 8.78 4.64 45.10
C ILE A 85 9.85 5.70 44.78
N LEU A 86 10.48 6.24 45.81
CA LEU A 86 11.52 7.28 45.73
C LEU A 86 12.84 6.81 45.09
N ALA A 87 13.01 5.50 44.89
CA ALA A 87 14.20 4.90 44.28
C ALA A 87 13.80 3.78 43.30
N PRO A 88 13.52 4.09 42.02
CA PRO A 88 13.21 3.07 41.03
C PRO A 88 14.47 2.23 40.72
N HIS A 89 14.45 0.95 41.09
CA HIS A 89 15.45 -0.01 40.63
C HIS A 89 15.16 -0.40 39.18
N PHE A 90 15.82 0.26 38.24
CA PHE A 90 15.80 -0.13 36.83
C PHE A 90 16.63 -1.41 36.66
N VAL A 91 15.97 -2.52 36.30
CA VAL A 91 16.67 -3.73 35.87
C VAL A 91 17.15 -3.50 34.44
N SER A 92 18.38 -3.02 34.28
CA SER A 92 19.07 -3.04 32.99
C SER A 92 19.32 -4.50 32.59
N ARG A 93 18.69 -4.96 31.51
CA ARG A 93 19.11 -6.21 30.83
C ARG A 93 20.39 -5.93 30.05
N THR A 94 21.49 -5.77 30.77
CA THR A 94 22.83 -5.80 30.16
C THR A 94 23.19 -7.26 29.93
N GLY A 95 22.80 -7.83 28.79
CA GLY A 95 23.20 -9.21 28.48
C GLY A 95 22.43 -9.90 27.36
N LEU A 96 22.31 -9.30 26.18
CA LEU A 96 22.02 -10.04 24.93
C LEU A 96 22.72 -9.38 23.72
N ALA A 97 23.94 -8.87 23.88
CA ALA A 97 24.74 -8.34 22.77
C ALA A 97 26.24 -8.65 22.89
N LEU A 98 26.62 -9.72 23.59
CA LEU A 98 28.03 -10.11 23.70
C LEU A 98 28.24 -11.61 24.01
N SER A 99 27.52 -12.49 23.32
CA SER A 99 27.93 -13.90 23.20
C SER A 99 27.23 -14.61 22.04
N SER A 100 27.82 -14.55 20.84
CA SER A 100 27.98 -15.75 20.00
C SER A 100 28.76 -15.41 18.73
N HIS A 101 30.04 -15.80 18.77
CA HIS A 101 31.00 -16.04 17.68
C HIS A 101 31.59 -14.87 16.90
#